data_AF-A0A5N5SLZ8-F1
#
_entry.id   AF-A0A5N5SLZ8-F1
#
_cell.length_a   1.000
_cell.length_b   1.000
_cell.length_c   1.000
_cell.angle_alpha   90.00
_cell.angle_beta   90.00
_cell.angle_gamma   90.00
#
_symmetry.space_group_name_H-M   'P 1'
#
loop_
_entity.id
_entity.type
_entity.pdbx_description
1 polymer ?
#
loop_
_entity_poly.entity_id
_entity_poly.type
_entity_poly.pdbx_seq_one_letter_code
_entity_poly.pdbx_strand_id
1 'polypeptide(L)'
;MNQGSNIESRQPQKAPTIAVNWDCCAEHLEVLNALTGKQNGNLESRVCKRNFFRKFANLASILNSITEINSKDLSECSYAEVKAFSSSYQESKNALISAFQKESSHQVDKEVTAPDNF
;
A
#
# COMPACT_ATOMS: atom_id res chain seq x y z
N MET A 1 10.23 -40.08 -14.01
CA MET A 1 9.07 -39.42 -14.65
C MET A 1 9.13 -37.95 -14.30
N ASN A 2 9.51 -37.10 -15.25
CA ASN A 2 9.53 -35.64 -15.05
C ASN A 2 8.07 -35.15 -15.09
N GLN A 3 7.55 -34.70 -13.96
CA GLN A 3 6.31 -33.93 -13.96
C GLN A 3 6.64 -32.56 -14.54
N GLY A 4 6.18 -32.29 -15.76
CA GLY A 4 6.32 -30.97 -16.38
C GLY A 4 5.65 -29.89 -15.53
N SER A 5 6.17 -28.67 -15.59
CA SER A 5 5.58 -27.50 -14.91
C SER A 5 4.10 -27.33 -15.33
N ASN A 6 3.20 -27.31 -14.34
CA ASN A 6 1.78 -27.15 -14.58
C ASN A 6 1.45 -25.65 -14.70
N ILE A 7 1.03 -25.22 -15.89
CA ILE A 7 0.70 -23.82 -16.18
C ILE A 7 -0.80 -23.63 -15.96
N GLU A 8 -1.17 -22.61 -15.18
CA GLU A 8 -2.57 -22.26 -14.97
C GLU A 8 -3.24 -21.86 -16.30
N SER A 9 -4.37 -22.50 -16.60
CA SER A 9 -5.14 -22.22 -17.82
C SER A 9 -6.16 -21.12 -17.55
N ARG A 10 -6.40 -20.25 -18.55
CA ARG A 10 -7.39 -19.17 -18.46
C ARG A 10 -8.77 -19.71 -18.13
N GLN A 11 -9.37 -19.22 -17.05
CA GLN A 11 -10.75 -19.52 -16.65
C GLN A 11 -11.68 -18.36 -17.05
N PRO A 12 -12.53 -18.50 -18.09
CA PRO A 12 -13.47 -17.46 -18.50
C PRO A 12 -14.67 -17.43 -17.54
N GLN A 13 -14.47 -16.88 -16.35
CA GLN A 13 -15.51 -16.72 -15.33
C GLN A 13 -15.48 -15.32 -14.72
N LYS A 14 -16.59 -14.90 -14.12
CA LYS A 14 -16.64 -13.62 -13.39
C LYS A 14 -15.69 -13.71 -12.19
N ALA A 15 -14.81 -12.71 -12.05
CA ALA A 15 -13.91 -12.62 -10.90
C ALA A 15 -14.73 -12.49 -9.59
N PRO A 16 -14.32 -13.18 -8.51
CA PRO A 16 -14.94 -13.02 -7.20
C PRO A 16 -14.85 -11.57 -6.71
N THR A 17 -15.87 -11.11 -5.96
CA THR A 17 -15.87 -9.77 -5.33
C THR A 17 -15.16 -9.76 -3.98
N ILE A 18 -14.27 -10.72 -3.75
CA ILE A 18 -13.51 -10.88 -2.52
C ILE A 18 -12.03 -10.67 -2.80
N ALA A 19 -11.33 -10.09 -1.84
CA ALA A 19 -9.88 -10.07 -1.78
C ALA A 19 -9.43 -10.75 -0.49
N VAL A 20 -8.49 -11.67 -0.57
CA VAL A 20 -7.97 -12.41 0.58
C VAL A 20 -6.50 -12.05 0.77
N ASN A 21 -6.09 -11.76 2.01
CA ASN A 21 -4.69 -11.55 2.32
C ASN A 21 -4.29 -12.25 3.63
N TRP A 22 -3.01 -12.60 3.72
CA TRP A 22 -2.39 -13.27 4.87
C TRP A 22 -0.92 -12.86 4.96
N ASP A 23 -0.38 -12.81 6.17
CA ASP A 23 1.06 -12.66 6.42
C ASP A 23 1.52 -13.70 7.44
N CYS A 24 2.83 -13.92 7.54
CA CYS A 24 3.40 -14.96 8.39
C CYS A 24 3.14 -14.77 9.89
N CYS A 25 2.69 -13.59 10.32
CA CYS A 25 2.34 -13.31 11.71
C CYS A 25 0.83 -13.44 11.97
N ALA A 26 0.03 -13.68 10.93
CA ALA A 26 -1.43 -13.75 11.02
C ALA A 26 -1.90 -15.18 11.30
N GLU A 27 -2.67 -15.32 12.37
CA GLU A 27 -3.31 -16.59 12.71
C GLU A 27 -4.41 -16.97 11.71
N HIS A 28 -5.10 -15.98 11.14
CA HIS A 28 -6.26 -16.17 10.27
C HIS A 28 -6.13 -15.35 8.97
N LEU A 29 -6.76 -15.85 7.89
CA LEU A 29 -6.92 -15.13 6.64
C LEU A 29 -7.83 -13.90 6.84
N GLU A 30 -7.41 -12.75 6.31
CA GLU A 30 -8.30 -11.59 6.20
C GLU A 30 -9.05 -11.65 4.87
N VAL A 31 -10.39 -11.60 4.94
CA VAL A 31 -11.27 -11.56 3.76
C VAL A 31 -11.92 -10.17 3.67
N LEU A 32 -11.75 -9.52 2.53
CA LEU A 32 -12.27 -8.19 2.23
C LEU A 32 -13.28 -8.25 1.08
N ASN A 33 -14.25 -7.34 1.10
CA ASN A 33 -15.05 -7.03 -0.07
C ASN A 33 -14.22 -6.11 -0.99
N ALA A 34 -13.88 -6.61 -2.19
CA ALA A 34 -12.99 -5.92 -3.13
C ALA A 34 -13.54 -4.58 -3.64
N LEU A 35 -14.86 -4.35 -3.56
CA LEU A 35 -15.49 -3.08 -3.97
C LEU A 35 -15.39 -2.01 -2.88
N THR A 36 -15.31 -2.41 -1.61
CA THR A 36 -15.30 -1.49 -0.45
C THR A 36 -13.93 -1.37 0.22
N GLY A 37 -13.04 -2.35 0.00
CA GLY A 37 -11.75 -2.45 0.69
C GLY A 37 -11.87 -2.79 2.18
N LYS A 38 -13.05 -3.21 2.65
CA LYS A 38 -13.34 -3.48 4.07
C LYS A 38 -13.70 -4.94 4.31
N GLN A 39 -13.52 -5.38 5.54
CA GLN A 39 -14.01 -6.66 6.02
C GLN A 39 -15.53 -6.64 6.18
N ASN A 40 -16.12 -7.81 6.45
CA ASN A 40 -17.53 -7.91 6.84
C ASN A 40 -17.81 -7.04 8.08
N GLY A 41 -18.98 -6.38 8.12
CA GLY A 41 -19.32 -5.45 9.20
C GLY A 41 -18.62 -4.09 9.12
N ASN A 42 -18.07 -3.71 7.96
CA ASN A 42 -17.39 -2.43 7.72
C ASN A 42 -16.12 -2.21 8.54
N LEU A 43 -15.50 -3.27 9.04
CA LEU A 43 -14.21 -3.19 9.74
C LEU A 43 -13.09 -2.88 8.74
N GLU A 44 -12.12 -2.10 9.20
CA GLU A 44 -10.97 -1.71 8.38
C GLU A 44 -10.02 -2.88 8.19
N SER A 45 -9.47 -2.99 6.98
CA SER A 45 -8.42 -3.95 6.69
C SER A 45 -7.16 -3.67 7.52
N ARG A 46 -6.48 -4.74 7.93
CA ARG A 46 -5.14 -4.66 8.54
C ARG A 46 -4.08 -4.09 7.57
N VAL A 47 -4.32 -4.16 6.26
CA VAL A 47 -3.45 -3.61 5.20
C VAL A 47 -3.92 -2.26 4.67
N CYS A 48 -4.90 -1.61 5.33
CA CYS A 48 -5.30 -0.26 4.96
C CYS A 48 -4.20 0.76 5.31
N LYS A 49 -4.17 1.90 4.58
CA LYS A 49 -3.20 2.99 4.79
C LYS A 49 -3.09 3.40 6.27
N ARG A 50 -4.24 3.54 6.96
CA ARG A 50 -4.31 3.96 8.36
C ARG A 50 -3.65 2.97 9.32
N ASN A 51 -3.85 1.67 9.12
CA ASN A 51 -3.21 0.65 9.95
C ASN A 51 -1.70 0.58 9.71
N PHE A 52 -1.26 0.66 8.45
CA PHE A 52 0.18 0.73 8.16
C PHE A 52 0.83 2.00 8.70
N PHE A 53 0.17 3.15 8.60
CA PHE A 53 0.68 4.40 9.16
C PHE A 53 0.83 4.31 10.68
N ARG A 54 -0.15 3.73 11.39
CA ARG A 54 -0.03 3.50 12.85
C ARG A 54 1.15 2.60 13.21
N LYS A 55 1.36 1.51 12.46
CA LYS A 55 2.50 0.60 12.66
C LYS A 55 3.83 1.30 12.38
N PHE A 56 3.90 2.09 11.31
CA PHE A 56 5.06 2.89 10.95
C PHE A 56 5.40 3.92 12.03
N ALA A 57 4.41 4.67 12.52
CA ALA A 57 4.63 5.69 13.55
C ALA A 57 5.16 5.07 14.86
N ASN A 58 4.65 3.89 15.24
CA ASN A 58 5.18 3.15 16.38
C ASN A 58 6.64 2.70 16.15
N LEU A 59 6.95 2.16 14.97
CA LEU A 59 8.31 1.75 14.65
C LEU A 59 9.29 2.94 14.65
N ALA A 60 8.91 4.05 14.04
CA ALA A 60 9.73 5.25 13.94
C ALA A 60 9.95 5.95 15.29
N SER A 61 9.01 5.84 16.24
CA SER A 61 9.22 6.34 17.60
C SER A 61 10.29 5.52 18.37
N ILE A 62 10.40 4.22 18.07
CA ILE A 62 11.41 3.33 18.66
C ILE A 62 12.78 3.47 17.96
N LEU A 63 12.79 3.72 16.65
CA LEU A 63 14.00 3.78 15.82
C LEU A 63 14.46 5.21 15.49
N ASN A 64 14.12 6.19 16.33
CA ASN A 64 14.38 7.61 16.12
C ASN A 64 15.86 7.97 15.83
N SER A 65 16.80 7.13 16.23
CA SER A 65 18.24 7.33 15.97
C SER A 65 18.69 6.86 14.57
N ILE A 66 17.86 6.06 13.89
CA ILE A 66 18.16 5.48 12.56
C ILE A 66 17.27 6.13 11.50
N THR A 67 16.03 6.47 11.85
CA THR A 67 15.12 7.18 10.97
C THR A 67 15.38 8.69 11.08
N GLU A 68 15.51 9.39 9.97
CA GLU A 68 15.57 10.88 9.92
C GLU A 68 14.25 11.56 10.34
N ILE A 69 13.31 10.80 10.91
CA ILE A 69 11.95 11.22 11.23
C ILE A 69 11.84 11.33 12.74
N ASN A 70 11.53 12.53 13.24
CA ASN A 70 11.32 12.71 14.67
C ASN A 70 9.93 12.20 15.07
N SER A 71 9.86 11.53 16.21
CA SER A 71 8.61 11.15 16.87
C SER A 71 7.60 12.30 17.05
N LYS A 72 8.09 13.54 17.25
CA LYS A 72 7.23 14.74 17.33
C LYS A 72 6.61 15.09 15.98
N ASP A 73 7.38 14.99 14.91
CA ASP A 73 6.91 15.25 13.55
C ASP A 73 5.77 14.29 13.19
N LEU A 74 5.86 13.02 13.62
CA LEU A 74 4.82 12.01 13.35
C LEU A 74 3.48 12.26 14.05
N SER A 75 3.47 12.94 15.20
CA SER A 75 2.23 13.26 15.91
C SER A 75 1.51 14.49 15.37
N GLU A 76 2.24 15.35 14.66
CA GLU A 76 1.73 16.63 14.15
C GLU A 76 1.51 16.61 12.63
N CYS A 77 2.13 15.67 11.92
CA CYS A 77 2.02 15.52 10.47
C CYS A 77 0.95 14.51 10.04
N SER A 78 0.30 14.83 8.93
CA SER A 78 -0.57 13.93 8.18
C SER A 78 0.19 12.82 7.47
N TYR A 79 -0.52 11.76 7.10
CA TYR A 79 0.04 10.67 6.28
C TYR A 79 0.72 11.16 4.98
N ALA A 80 0.19 12.21 4.35
CA ALA A 80 0.78 12.81 3.15
C ALA A 80 2.14 13.47 3.43
N GLU A 81 2.25 14.24 4.50
CA GLU A 81 3.48 14.95 4.90
C GLU A 81 4.56 13.94 5.29
N VAL A 82 4.21 12.92 6.07
CA VAL A 82 5.17 11.89 6.47
C VAL A 82 5.71 11.11 5.27
N LYS A 83 4.88 10.83 4.25
CA LYS A 83 5.36 10.24 2.99
C LYS A 83 6.34 11.16 2.23
N ALA A 84 6.20 12.48 2.37
CA ALA A 84 7.06 13.44 1.69
C ALA A 84 8.46 13.52 2.31
N PHE A 85 8.63 13.10 3.58
CA PHE A 85 9.95 13.07 4.24
C PHE A 85 10.95 12.12 3.58
N SER A 86 10.50 11.08 2.86
CA SER A 86 11.38 10.19 2.11
C SER A 86 11.77 10.80 0.75
N SER A 87 12.72 11.74 0.76
CA SER A 87 13.17 12.51 -0.41
C SER A 87 13.64 11.60 -1.56
N SER A 88 14.51 10.64 -1.27
CA SER A 88 15.06 9.70 -2.26
C SER A 88 13.98 8.86 -2.96
N TYR A 89 12.94 8.45 -2.22
CA TYR A 89 11.78 7.76 -2.79
C TYR A 89 10.97 8.69 -3.69
N GLN A 90 10.69 9.93 -3.25
CA GLN A 90 9.93 10.89 -4.07
C GLN A 90 10.67 11.25 -5.36
N GLU A 91 11.99 11.45 -5.30
CA GLU A 91 12.83 11.68 -6.48
C GLU A 91 12.75 10.51 -7.47
N SER A 92 12.92 9.29 -6.98
CA SER A 92 12.84 8.06 -7.80
C SER A 92 11.46 7.90 -8.44
N LYS A 93 10.39 8.15 -7.68
CA LYS A 93 9.01 8.12 -8.17
C LYS A 93 8.77 9.19 -9.24
N ASN A 94 9.29 10.40 -9.07
CA ASN A 94 9.15 11.48 -10.05
C ASN A 94 9.92 11.19 -11.33
N ALA A 95 11.11 10.58 -11.22
CA ALA A 95 11.89 10.13 -12.38
C ALA A 95 11.12 9.05 -13.17
N LEU A 96 10.50 8.09 -12.48
CA LEU A 96 9.67 7.06 -13.11
C LEU A 96 8.48 7.66 -13.87
N ILE A 97 7.73 8.57 -13.23
CA ILE A 97 6.58 9.25 -13.87
C ILE A 97 7.05 10.03 -15.09
N SER A 98 8.19 10.73 -14.98
CA SER A 98 8.76 11.52 -16.07
C SER A 98 9.22 10.65 -17.26
N ALA A 99 9.72 9.43 -16.99
CA ALA A 99 10.08 8.49 -18.05
C ALA A 99 8.85 8.03 -18.84
N PHE A 100 7.76 7.66 -18.15
CA PHE A 100 6.51 7.27 -18.80
C PHE A 100 5.88 8.40 -19.62
N GLN A 101 5.90 9.64 -19.12
CA GLN A 101 5.39 10.81 -19.86
C GLN A 101 6.21 11.13 -21.11
N LYS A 102 7.49 10.74 -21.13
CA LYS A 102 8.37 10.94 -22.30
C LYS A 102 8.14 9.88 -23.39
N GLU A 103 7.90 8.62 -23.00
CA GLU A 103 7.72 7.51 -23.95
C GLU A 103 6.27 7.30 -24.39
N SER A 104 5.30 7.70 -23.57
CA SER A 104 3.88 7.54 -23.86
C SER A 104 3.16 8.88 -23.72
N SER A 105 2.38 9.28 -24.72
CA SER A 105 1.46 10.43 -24.63
C SER A 105 0.28 10.18 -23.66
N HIS A 106 0.45 9.30 -22.67
CA HIS A 106 -0.56 8.90 -21.70
C HIS A 106 -0.11 9.41 -20.33
N GLN A 107 -0.95 10.22 -19.69
CA GLN A 107 -0.67 10.69 -18.34
C GLN A 107 -0.75 9.50 -17.38
N VAL A 108 0.22 9.40 -16.47
CA VAL A 108 0.07 8.54 -15.29
C VAL A 108 -0.97 9.21 -14.41
N ASP A 109 -2.18 8.65 -14.37
CA ASP A 109 -3.23 9.10 -13.47
C ASP A 109 -2.73 8.93 -12.03
N LYS A 110 -2.41 10.05 -11.38
CA LYS A 110 -2.33 10.06 -9.92
C LYS A 110 -3.76 9.81 -9.44
N GLU A 111 -3.94 8.75 -8.66
CA GLU A 111 -5.20 8.47 -7.98
C GLU A 111 -5.76 9.77 -7.41
N VAL A 112 -7.02 10.11 -7.72
CA VAL A 112 -7.76 11.16 -7.00
C VAL A 112 -8.00 10.60 -5.61
N THR A 113 -6.96 10.64 -4.79
CA THR A 113 -6.92 9.98 -3.50
C THR A 113 -7.96 10.64 -2.60
N ALA A 114 -8.77 9.82 -1.92
CA ALA A 114 -9.32 10.24 -0.64
C ALA A 114 -8.18 10.89 0.16
N PRO A 115 -8.37 12.10 0.73
CA PRO A 115 -7.26 12.93 1.16
C PRO A 115 -6.39 12.13 2.13
N ASP A 116 -5.11 11.99 1.80
CA ASP A 116 -4.07 11.43 2.67
C ASP A 116 -3.77 12.39 3.86
N ASN A 117 -4.70 13.30 4.18
CA ASN A 117 -4.59 14.36 5.20
C ASN A 117 -5.12 13.90 6.57
N PHE A 118 -5.01 12.60 6.87
CA PHE A 118 -5.41 12.02 8.16
C PHE A 118 -4.19 11.60 8.98
#